data_AF-A0A7V9LZD6-F1
#
_entry.id   AF-A0A7V9LZD6-F1
#
_cell.length_a   1.000
_cell.length_b   1.000
_cell.length_c   1.000
_cell.angle_alpha   90.00
_cell.angle_beta   90.00
_cell.angle_gamma   90.00
#
_symmetry.space_group_name_H-M   'P 1'
#
loop_
_entity.id
_entity.type
_entity.pdbx_description
1 polymer ?
#
loop_
_entity_poly.entity_id
_entity_poly.type
_entity_poly.pdbx_seq_one_letter_code
_entity_poly.pdbx_strand_id
1 'polypeptide(L)' 'AAVAGSTTRAAGGQPVDIGRITGPMFRADPGTLSEDRFHPSADGYRLWAEALHPPVEAAVRRRAAAGHRREA' A
#
# COMPACT_ATOMS: atom_id res chain seq x y z
N ALA A 1 -12.98 3.99 3.49
CA ALA A 1 -11.57 4.34 3.17
C ALA A 1 -11.15 5.71 3.72
N ALA A 2 -11.94 6.79 3.54
CA ALA A 2 -11.54 8.15 3.91
C ALA A 2 -11.18 8.34 5.41
N VAL A 3 -11.92 7.72 6.33
CA VAL A 3 -11.66 7.80 7.78
C VAL A 3 -10.33 7.16 8.18
N ALA A 4 -10.01 5.97 7.65
CA ALA A 4 -8.72 5.32 7.89
C ALA A 4 -7.54 6.13 7.33
N GLY A 5 -7.75 6.81 6.20
CA GLY A 5 -6.72 7.66 5.60
C GLY A 5 -6.41 8.91 6.44
N SER A 6 -7.43 9.61 6.95
CA SER A 6 -7.22 10.78 7.79
C SER A 6 -6.61 10.44 9.15
N THR A 7 -7.05 9.36 9.81
CA THR A 7 -6.46 8.90 11.08
C THR A 7 -5.02 8.46 10.91
N THR A 8 -4.70 7.73 9.83
CA THR A 8 -3.31 7.34 9.51
C THR A 8 -2.42 8.55 9.37
N ARG A 9 -2.87 9.60 8.65
CA ARG A 9 -2.13 10.85 8.51
C ARG A 9 -1.96 11.58 9.84
N ALA A 10 -3.02 11.66 10.66
CA ALA A 10 -2.97 12.28 11.97
C ALA A 10 -1.96 11.59 12.91
N ALA A 11 -1.79 10.28 12.78
CA ALA A 11 -0.77 9.51 13.49
C ALA A 11 0.64 9.58 12.86
N GLY A 12 0.85 10.42 11.83
CA GLY A 12 2.14 10.56 11.13
C GLY A 12 2.45 9.45 10.13
N GLY A 13 1.49 8.58 9.84
CA GLY A 13 1.59 7.55 8.82
C GLY A 13 1.27 8.06 7.41
N GLN A 14 1.60 7.25 6.40
CA GLN A 14 1.24 7.53 5.01
C GLN A 14 0.23 6.47 4.52
N PRO A 15 -1.05 6.82 4.33
CA PRO A 15 -2.04 5.87 3.87
C PRO A 15 -1.84 5.55 2.38
N VAL A 16 -2.00 4.28 2.03
CA VAL A 16 -2.03 3.81 0.64
C VAL A 16 -3.40 3.22 0.37
N ASP A 17 -4.11 3.79 -0.61
CA ASP A 17 -5.42 3.28 -1.03
C ASP A 17 -5.23 2.10 -1.99
N ILE A 18 -4.87 0.95 -1.42
CA ILE A 18 -4.62 -0.27 -2.20
C ILE A 18 -5.86 -0.72 -2.98
N GLY A 19 -7.07 -0.52 -2.41
CA GLY A 19 -8.32 -0.90 -3.07
C GLY A 19 -8.61 -0.07 -4.31
N ARG A 20 -8.29 1.23 -4.28
CA ARG A 20 -8.36 2.09 -5.47
C ARG A 20 -7.33 1.69 -6.53
N ILE A 21 -6.13 1.28 -6.11
CA ILE A 21 -5.02 0.95 -7.02
C ILE A 21 -5.24 -0.42 -7.69
N THR A 22 -5.53 -1.46 -6.91
CA THR A 22 -5.58 -2.84 -7.40
C THR A 22 -7.00 -3.35 -7.65
N GLY A 23 -8.02 -2.64 -7.16
CA GLY A 23 -9.42 -3.04 -7.30
C GLY A 23 -9.89 -3.32 -8.74
N PRO A 24 -9.47 -2.56 -9.77
CA PRO A 24 -9.78 -2.91 -11.16
C PRO A 24 -9.24 -4.28 -11.58
N MET A 25 -8.02 -4.64 -11.18
CA MET A 25 -7.40 -5.93 -11.48
C MET A 25 -8.13 -7.07 -10.79
N PHE A 26 -8.49 -6.88 -9.51
CA PHE A 26 -9.27 -7.86 -8.75
C PHE A 26 -10.67 -8.11 -9.33
N ARG A 27 -11.30 -7.08 -9.91
CA ARG A 27 -12.59 -7.24 -10.60
C ARG A 27 -12.46 -7.89 -11.97
N ALA A 28 -11.33 -7.68 -12.65
CA ALA A 28 -11.08 -8.22 -13.98
C ALA A 28 -10.70 -9.71 -13.95
N ASP A 29 -10.05 -10.17 -12.88
CA ASP A 29 -9.56 -11.54 -12.78
C ASP A 29 -9.99 -12.20 -11.45
N PRO A 30 -10.97 -13.12 -11.48
CA PRO A 30 -11.35 -13.93 -10.33
C PRO A 30 -10.18 -14.68 -9.68
N GLY A 31 -9.13 -15.05 -10.42
CA GLY A 31 -7.97 -15.79 -9.93
C GLY A 31 -7.06 -14.99 -8.99
N THR A 32 -7.26 -13.68 -8.89
CA THR A 32 -6.60 -12.82 -7.89
C THR A 32 -7.12 -13.04 -6.46
N LEU A 33 -8.22 -13.78 -6.31
CA LEU A 33 -8.76 -14.20 -5.02
C LEU A 33 -8.58 -15.70 -4.83
N SER A 34 -8.39 -16.10 -3.58
CA SER A 34 -8.42 -17.49 -3.14
C SER A 34 -9.84 -18.07 -3.26
N GLU A 35 -10.00 -19.36 -2.96
CA GLU A 35 -11.26 -20.10 -3.09
C GLU A 35 -12.42 -19.44 -2.32
N ASP A 36 -12.13 -18.84 -1.16
CA ASP A 36 -13.13 -18.14 -0.34
C ASP A 36 -13.65 -16.84 -0.94
N ARG A 37 -13.11 -16.42 -2.10
CA ARG A 37 -13.48 -15.19 -2.81
C ARG A 37 -13.29 -13.93 -1.97
N PHE A 38 -12.46 -13.99 -0.94
CA PHE A 38 -12.23 -12.90 0.01
C PHE A 38 -10.73 -12.62 0.18
N HIS A 39 -9.95 -13.63 0.53
CA HIS A 39 -8.51 -13.47 0.65
C HIS A 39 -7.86 -13.38 -0.74
N PRO A 40 -6.84 -12.53 -0.94
CA PRO A 40 -6.05 -12.57 -2.16
C PRO A 40 -5.45 -13.96 -2.37
N SER A 41 -5.31 -14.37 -3.63
CA SER A 41 -4.45 -15.49 -4.01
C SER A 41 -2.97 -15.05 -3.94
N ALA A 42 -2.04 -15.94 -4.27
CA ALA A 42 -0.63 -15.57 -4.40
C ALA A 42 -0.42 -14.40 -5.39
N ASP A 43 -1.10 -14.44 -6.54
CA ASP A 43 -1.05 -13.35 -7.52
C ASP A 43 -1.74 -12.08 -7.00
N GLY A 44 -2.85 -12.23 -6.25
CA GLY A 44 -3.49 -11.09 -5.59
C GLY A 44 -2.58 -10.39 -4.57
N TYR A 45 -1.84 -11.16 -3.76
CA TYR A 45 -0.86 -10.61 -2.82
C TYR A 45 0.32 -9.95 -3.54
N ARG A 46 0.78 -10.52 -4.66
CA ARG A 46 1.81 -9.90 -5.49
C ARG A 46 1.37 -8.52 -5.99
N LEU A 47 0.13 -8.38 -6.49
CA LEU A 47 -0.42 -7.08 -6.90
C LEU A 47 -0.44 -6.06 -5.75
N TRP A 48 -0.80 -6.50 -4.54
CA TRP A 48 -0.77 -5.62 -3.37
C TRP A 48 0.65 -5.20 -3.00
N ALA A 49 1.62 -6.13 -3.04
CA ALA A 49 3.02 -5.83 -2.78
C ALA A 49 3.59 -4.84 -3.82
N GLU A 50 3.30 -5.05 -5.10
CA GLU A 50 3.69 -4.13 -6.19
C GLU A 50 3.10 -2.73 -5.99
N ALA A 51 1.83 -2.63 -5.58
CA ALA A 51 1.18 -1.35 -5.28
C ALA A 51 1.79 -0.63 -4.06
N LEU A 52 2.26 -1.39 -3.05
CA LEU A 52 2.88 -0.85 -1.84
C LEU A 52 4.37 -0.50 -2.02
N HIS A 53 5.05 -1.08 -3.01
CA HIS A 53 6.49 -0.92 -3.15
C HIS A 53 6.92 0.55 -3.37
N PRO A 54 6.37 1.32 -4.33
CA PRO A 54 6.74 2.73 -4.51
C PRO A 54 6.53 3.63 -3.27
N PRO A 55 5.39 3.58 -2.54
CA PRO A 55 5.22 4.40 -1.34
C PRO A 55 6.13 3.99 -0.18
N VAL A 56 6.45 2.70 -0.04
CA VAL A 56 7.44 2.22 0.95
C VAL A 56 8.82 2.77 0.63
N GLU A 57 9.27 2.65 -0.62
CA GLU A 57 10.55 3.15 -1.07
C GLU A 57 10.68 4.68 -0.87
N ALA A 58 9.62 5.43 -1.19
CA ALA A 58 9.56 6.87 -0.92
C ALA A 58 9.61 7.19 0.58
N ALA A 59 8.99 6.37 1.43
CA ALA A 59 9.07 6.53 2.88
C ALA A 59 10.47 6.29 3.43
N VAL A 60 11.18 5.28 2.92
CA VAL A 60 12.58 4.98 3.27
C VAL A 60 13.48 6.16 2.88
N ARG A 61 13.38 6.65 1.63
CA ARG A 61 14.15 7.82 1.18
C ARG A 61 13.92 9.06 2.04
N ARG A 62 12.67 9.35 2.38
CA ARG A 62 12.33 10.50 3.24
C ARG A 62 12.96 10.38 4.63
N ARG A 63 12.98 9.18 5.22
CA ARG A 63 13.64 8.94 6.51
C ARG A 63 15.15 9.12 6.42
N ALA A 64 15.79 8.56 5.39
CA ALA A 64 17.23 8.71 5.18
C ALA A 64 17.64 10.19 5.05
N ALA A 65 16.91 10.97 4.25
CA ALA A 65 17.17 12.40 4.08
C ALA A 65 16.93 13.21 5.36
N ALA A 66 15.97 12.81 6.20
CA ALA A 66 15.70 13.46 7.48
C ALA A 66 16.78 13.16 8.54
N GLY A 67 17.40 11.97 8.50
CA GLY A 67 18.54 11.62 9.34
C GLY A 67 19.77 12.47 9.03
N HIS A 68 20.12 12.58 7.75
CA HIS A 68 21.26 13.41 7.30
C HIS A 68 21.13 14.89 7.71
N ARG A 69 19.91 15.44 7.72
CA ARG A 69 19.66 16.83 8.16
C ARG A 69 19.75 17.05 9.68
N ARG A 70 19.76 15.99 10.49
CA ARG A 70 19.89 16.08 11.96
C ARG A 70 21.34 16.00 12.42
N GLU A 71 22.23 15.52 11.56
CA GLU A 71 23.67 15.34 11.83
C GLU A 71 24.53 16.49 11.28
N ALA A 72 23.96 17.35 10.45
CA ALA A 72 24.56 18.59 9.93
C ALA A 72 24.10 19.80 10.75
#